data_AF-A0A0J9VK25-F1
#
_entry.id   AF-A0A0J9VK25-F1
#
_cell.length_a   1.000
_cell.length_b   1.000
_cell.length_c   1.000
_cell.angle_alpha   90.00
_cell.angle_beta   90.00
_cell.angle_gamma   90.00
#
_symmetry.space_group_name_H-M   'P 1'
#
loop_
_entity.id
_entity.type
_entity.pdbx_description
1 polymer ?
#
loop_
_entity_poly.entity_id
_entity_poly.type
_entity_poly.pdbx_seq_one_letter_code
_entity_poly.pdbx_strand_id
1 'polypeptide(L)'
;MNYLDYLDDKIRRFEEKEQGIIYLYLRLYGYELHNNIDNNDTIVNFNKLMDSYESINSIKSNIQNIYNTHIRNKANNKMNEETKALYYLYDKFDKLKNDEECKSNECKCAEDCDNLYNRYKDSDSHGEAFRKELEKFKEQYDFYIKEKYICYENIIFLLFSKYPYISIILVPVLISFILFVLYKVINSFI
;
A
#
# COMPACT_ATOMS: atom_id res chain seq x y z
N MET A 1 -25.99 -6.23 1.49
CA MET A 1 -25.45 -7.39 0.75
C MET A 1 -25.34 -7.16 -0.76
N ASN A 2 -25.94 -6.09 -1.29
CA ASN A 2 -25.96 -5.72 -2.71
C ASN A 2 -24.61 -5.83 -3.46
N TYR A 3 -23.47 -5.59 -2.79
CA TYR A 3 -22.16 -5.79 -3.41
C TYR A 3 -21.84 -7.28 -3.68
N LEU A 4 -22.13 -8.16 -2.72
CA LEU A 4 -21.99 -9.61 -2.89
C LEU A 4 -23.00 -10.13 -3.92
N ASP A 5 -24.23 -9.61 -3.91
CA ASP A 5 -25.23 -9.95 -4.95
C ASP A 5 -24.75 -9.51 -6.35
N TYR A 6 -24.18 -8.30 -6.45
CA TYR A 6 -23.59 -7.80 -7.69
C TYR A 6 -22.43 -8.70 -8.17
N LEU A 7 -21.51 -9.07 -7.25
CA LEU A 7 -20.43 -9.98 -7.59
C LEU A 7 -20.97 -11.33 -8.03
N ASP A 8 -22.07 -11.82 -7.46
CA ASP A 8 -22.60 -13.13 -7.83
C ASP A 8 -23.34 -13.12 -9.17
N ASP A 9 -24.18 -12.10 -9.38
CA ASP A 9 -25.11 -12.03 -10.51
C ASP A 9 -24.51 -11.42 -11.77
N LYS A 10 -23.62 -10.43 -11.60
CA LYS A 10 -23.14 -9.59 -12.72
C LYS A 10 -21.75 -9.96 -13.17
N ILE A 11 -20.88 -10.37 -12.26
CA ILE A 11 -19.53 -10.77 -12.60
C ILE A 11 -19.56 -12.23 -13.07
N ARG A 12 -19.00 -12.49 -14.27
CA ARG A 12 -18.99 -13.84 -14.84
C ARG A 12 -17.70 -14.58 -14.57
N ARG A 13 -16.58 -13.85 -14.53
CA ARG A 13 -15.27 -14.42 -14.39
C ARG A 13 -14.99 -14.80 -12.94
N PHE A 14 -14.49 -16.01 -12.76
CA PHE A 14 -14.12 -16.52 -11.44
C PHE A 14 -13.07 -15.63 -10.77
N GLU A 15 -12.03 -15.20 -11.49
CA GLU A 15 -10.94 -14.42 -10.91
C GLU A 15 -11.42 -13.04 -10.44
N GLU A 16 -12.34 -12.43 -11.18
CA GLU A 16 -12.92 -11.13 -10.81
C GLU A 16 -13.82 -11.24 -9.58
N LYS A 17 -14.57 -12.34 -9.43
CA LYS A 17 -15.33 -12.64 -8.21
C LYS A 17 -14.40 -12.83 -7.02
N GLU A 18 -13.34 -13.61 -7.18
CA GLU A 18 -12.34 -13.82 -6.13
C GLU A 18 -11.69 -12.50 -5.69
N GLN A 19 -11.27 -11.67 -6.64
CA GLN A 19 -10.73 -10.34 -6.38
C GLN A 19 -11.74 -9.43 -5.68
N GLY A 20 -13.02 -9.47 -6.08
CA GLY A 20 -14.09 -8.72 -5.43
C GLY A 20 -14.31 -9.13 -3.97
N ILE A 21 -14.25 -10.42 -3.66
CA ILE A 21 -14.35 -10.91 -2.28
C ILE A 21 -13.13 -10.47 -1.46
N ILE A 22 -11.92 -10.55 -2.02
CA ILE A 22 -10.70 -10.05 -1.36
C ILE A 22 -10.80 -8.55 -1.11
N TYR A 23 -11.27 -7.77 -2.09
CA TYR A 23 -11.50 -6.34 -1.94
C TYR A 23 -12.48 -6.04 -0.80
N LEU A 24 -13.57 -6.80 -0.69
CA LEU A 24 -14.53 -6.62 0.41
C LEU A 24 -13.89 -6.89 1.78
N TYR A 25 -13.07 -7.94 1.89
CA TYR A 25 -12.31 -8.23 3.11
C TYR A 25 -11.38 -7.08 3.48
N LEU A 26 -10.61 -6.57 2.51
CA LEU A 26 -9.66 -5.48 2.73
C LEU A 26 -10.39 -4.20 3.15
N ARG A 27 -11.56 -3.94 2.58
CA ARG A 27 -12.41 -2.81 2.98
C ARG A 27 -12.93 -2.95 4.41
N LEU A 28 -13.31 -4.16 4.83
CA LEU A 28 -13.68 -4.42 6.23
C LEU A 28 -12.47 -4.20 7.15
N TYR A 29 -11.30 -4.73 6.79
CA TYR A 29 -10.05 -4.51 7.52
C TYR A 29 -9.74 -3.02 7.70
N GLY A 30 -9.81 -2.23 6.62
CA GLY A 30 -9.58 -0.79 6.66
C GLY A 30 -10.59 -0.05 7.54
N TYR A 31 -11.86 -0.46 7.50
CA TYR A 31 -12.90 0.09 8.37
C TYR A 31 -12.65 -0.21 9.86
N GLU A 32 -12.28 -1.45 10.20
CA GLU A 32 -11.96 -1.85 11.57
C GLU A 32 -10.75 -1.09 12.11
N LEU A 33 -9.69 -0.96 11.30
CA LEU A 33 -8.48 -0.21 11.63
C LEU A 33 -8.79 1.27 11.87
N HIS A 34 -9.54 1.92 10.98
CA HIS A 34 -9.85 3.35 11.09
C HIS A 34 -10.68 3.67 12.35
N ASN A 35 -11.58 2.77 12.74
CA ASN A 35 -12.46 2.97 13.89
C ASN A 35 -11.88 2.45 15.21
N ASN A 36 -10.59 2.05 15.24
CA ASN A 36 -9.94 1.41 16.39
C ASN A 36 -10.76 0.24 16.96
N ILE A 37 -11.40 -0.54 16.08
CA ILE A 37 -12.18 -1.70 16.48
C ILE A 37 -11.19 -2.84 16.71
N ASP A 38 -10.68 -2.91 17.93
CA ASP A 38 -9.69 -3.91 18.37
C ASP A 38 -10.30 -5.29 18.66
N ASN A 39 -11.50 -5.55 18.12
CA ASN A 39 -12.37 -6.64 18.51
C ASN A 39 -12.50 -7.68 17.39
N ASN A 40 -11.73 -8.75 17.56
CA ASN A 40 -11.63 -9.93 16.71
C ASN A 40 -10.93 -9.72 15.37
N ASP A 41 -9.98 -10.63 15.14
CA ASP A 41 -9.42 -11.00 13.84
C ASP A 41 -10.42 -10.74 12.71
N THR A 42 -10.11 -9.78 11.82
CA THR A 42 -10.97 -9.38 10.69
C THR A 42 -11.49 -10.59 9.92
N ILE A 43 -10.73 -11.69 9.89
CA ILE A 43 -11.18 -12.93 9.25
C ILE A 43 -12.42 -13.52 9.92
N VAL A 44 -12.58 -13.41 11.24
CA VAL A 44 -13.74 -13.89 11.99
C VAL A 44 -14.97 -13.08 11.63
N ASN A 45 -14.84 -11.75 11.58
CA ASN A 45 -15.94 -10.87 11.20
C ASN A 45 -16.31 -11.07 9.72
N PHE A 46 -15.32 -11.27 8.86
CA PHE A 46 -15.54 -11.60 7.45
C PHE A 46 -16.21 -12.98 7.28
N ASN A 47 -15.79 -14.00 8.02
CA ASN A 47 -16.43 -15.32 8.04
C ASN A 47 -17.92 -15.20 8.39
N LYS A 48 -18.25 -14.45 9.45
CA LYS A 48 -19.64 -14.20 9.87
C LYS A 48 -20.45 -13.50 8.78
N LEU A 49 -19.85 -12.53 8.08
CA LEU A 49 -20.49 -11.85 6.95
C LEU A 49 -20.83 -12.83 5.82
N MET A 50 -19.89 -13.70 5.46
CA MET A 50 -20.07 -14.70 4.40
C MET A 50 -21.10 -15.76 4.78
N ASP A 51 -21.07 -16.26 6.01
CA ASP A 51 -22.07 -17.22 6.51
C ASP A 51 -23.47 -16.60 6.56
N SER A 52 -23.57 -15.32 6.95
CA SER A 52 -24.83 -14.58 6.92
C SER A 52 -25.36 -14.44 5.49
N TYR A 53 -24.48 -14.17 4.52
CA TYR A 53 -24.84 -14.04 3.10
C TYR A 53 -25.42 -15.35 2.55
N GLU A 54 -24.78 -16.48 2.86
CA GLU A 54 -25.28 -17.81 2.49
C GLU A 54 -26.67 -18.08 3.06
N SER A 55 -26.90 -17.70 4.34
CA SER A 55 -28.20 -17.94 4.99
C SER A 55 -29.35 -17.18 4.35
N ILE A 56 -29.09 -15.99 3.80
CA ILE A 56 -30.09 -15.13 3.18
C ILE A 56 -30.33 -15.52 1.72
N ASN A 57 -29.28 -15.94 1.01
CA ASN A 57 -29.32 -16.21 -0.42
C ASN A 57 -29.30 -17.72 -0.74
N SER A 58 -30.24 -18.48 -0.16
CA SER A 58 -30.32 -19.96 -0.15
C SER A 58 -30.32 -20.69 -1.52
N ILE A 59 -30.11 -19.99 -2.63
CA ILE A 59 -29.95 -20.53 -3.99
C ILE A 59 -28.46 -20.50 -4.31
N LYS A 60 -27.79 -21.67 -4.21
CA LYS A 60 -26.39 -21.95 -4.60
C LYS A 60 -25.61 -20.73 -5.13
N SER A 61 -25.23 -19.85 -4.21
CA SER A 61 -24.42 -18.69 -4.56
C SER A 61 -23.06 -19.18 -5.04
N ASN A 62 -22.64 -18.77 -6.23
CA ASN A 62 -21.30 -19.11 -6.70
C ASN A 62 -20.25 -18.39 -5.83
N ILE A 63 -20.58 -17.20 -5.30
CA ILE A 63 -19.72 -16.45 -4.37
C ILE A 63 -19.38 -17.26 -3.13
N GLN A 64 -20.35 -17.92 -2.50
CA GLN A 64 -20.08 -18.71 -1.29
C GLN A 64 -19.18 -19.91 -1.58
N ASN A 65 -19.37 -20.58 -2.72
CA ASN A 65 -18.51 -21.69 -3.13
C ASN A 65 -17.07 -21.21 -3.43
N ILE A 66 -16.93 -20.06 -4.10
CA ILE A 66 -15.62 -19.43 -4.35
C ILE A 66 -14.95 -19.09 -3.03
N TYR A 67 -15.69 -18.48 -2.10
CA TYR A 67 -15.18 -18.14 -0.78
C TYR A 67 -14.68 -19.39 -0.05
N ASN A 68 -15.52 -20.39 0.16
CA ASN A 68 -15.16 -21.60 0.91
C ASN A 68 -14.00 -22.38 0.27
N THR A 69 -13.96 -22.49 -1.05
CA THR A 69 -12.98 -23.33 -1.75
C THR A 69 -11.64 -22.62 -1.97
N HIS A 70 -11.65 -21.32 -2.27
CA HIS A 70 -10.46 -20.61 -2.75
C HIS A 70 -9.96 -19.53 -1.80
N ILE A 71 -10.83 -19.01 -0.95
CA ILE A 71 -10.50 -17.88 -0.10
C ILE A 71 -10.42 -18.33 1.36
N ARG A 72 -11.47 -18.85 1.99
CA ARG A 72 -11.52 -19.23 3.40
C ARG A 72 -10.30 -20.01 3.89
N ASN A 73 -9.90 -21.04 3.14
CA ASN A 73 -8.74 -21.88 3.47
C ASN A 73 -7.39 -21.28 3.03
N LYS A 74 -7.38 -20.40 2.01
CA LYS A 74 -6.18 -19.68 1.56
C LYS A 74 -6.07 -18.28 2.13
N ALA A 75 -7.01 -17.85 2.97
CA ALA A 75 -7.15 -16.49 3.47
C ALA A 75 -5.91 -16.12 4.28
N ASN A 76 -5.36 -17.08 5.04
CA ASN A 76 -4.08 -16.88 5.72
C ASN A 76 -2.92 -16.48 4.77
N ASN A 77 -2.96 -16.90 3.50
CA ASN A 77 -1.93 -16.57 2.51
C ASN A 77 -2.34 -15.40 1.59
N LYS A 78 -3.62 -15.31 1.17
CA LYS A 78 -4.12 -14.27 0.23
C LYS A 78 -4.60 -12.99 0.92
N MET A 79 -4.97 -13.08 2.18
CA MET A 79 -5.35 -11.96 3.06
C MET A 79 -4.27 -11.78 4.14
N ASN A 80 -3.02 -12.12 3.79
CA ASN A 80 -1.87 -12.00 4.67
C ASN A 80 -1.54 -10.52 4.96
N GLU A 81 -0.61 -10.31 5.88
CA GLU A 81 -0.16 -8.96 6.28
C GLU A 81 0.40 -8.15 5.11
N GLU A 82 1.03 -8.79 4.13
CA GLU A 82 1.51 -8.12 2.91
C GLU A 82 0.35 -7.56 2.07
N THR A 83 -0.73 -8.32 1.90
CA THR A 83 -1.90 -7.86 1.14
C THR A 83 -2.61 -6.73 1.87
N LYS A 84 -2.73 -6.82 3.20
CA LYS A 84 -3.26 -5.74 4.04
C LYS A 84 -2.41 -4.48 3.95
N ALA A 85 -1.08 -4.64 3.98
CA ALA A 85 -0.12 -3.55 3.87
C ALA A 85 -0.25 -2.82 2.53
N LEU A 86 -0.27 -3.56 1.41
CA LEU A 86 -0.49 -2.97 0.08
C LEU A 86 -1.83 -2.24 0.03
N TYR A 87 -2.91 -2.86 0.50
CA TYR A 87 -4.22 -2.22 0.50
C TYR A 87 -4.20 -0.90 1.27
N TYR A 88 -3.67 -0.90 2.49
CA TYR A 88 -3.66 0.29 3.33
C TYR A 88 -2.79 1.41 2.73
N LEU A 89 -1.69 1.04 2.09
CA LEU A 89 -0.82 1.95 1.35
C LEU A 89 -1.57 2.62 0.18
N TYR A 90 -2.25 1.82 -0.65
CA TYR A 90 -3.04 2.35 -1.77
C TYR A 90 -4.28 3.12 -1.30
N ASP A 91 -4.94 2.73 -0.22
CA ASP A 91 -6.08 3.45 0.36
C ASP A 91 -5.67 4.86 0.83
N LYS A 92 -4.55 4.97 1.57
CA LYS A 92 -4.02 6.28 1.97
C LYS A 92 -3.63 7.13 0.77
N PHE A 93 -3.03 6.53 -0.25
CA PHE A 93 -2.66 7.26 -1.45
C PHE A 93 -3.89 7.74 -2.23
N ASP A 94 -4.92 6.93 -2.35
CA ASP A 94 -6.18 7.33 -3.02
C ASP A 94 -6.86 8.49 -2.29
N LYS A 95 -6.88 8.46 -0.96
CA LYS A 95 -7.40 9.56 -0.13
C LYS A 95 -6.60 10.85 -0.28
N LEU A 96 -5.28 10.75 -0.46
CA LEU A 96 -4.43 11.89 -0.82
C LEU A 96 -4.76 12.44 -2.22
N LYS A 97 -5.08 11.57 -3.18
CA LYS A 97 -5.43 11.97 -4.56
C LYS A 97 -6.80 12.62 -4.67
N ASN A 98 -7.77 12.11 -3.93
CA ASN A 98 -9.18 12.49 -4.06
C ASN A 98 -9.63 13.52 -3.00
N ASP A 99 -8.70 14.01 -2.19
CA ASP A 99 -8.90 15.01 -1.15
C ASP A 99 -9.98 14.67 -0.09
N GLU A 100 -10.28 13.38 0.07
CA GLU A 100 -11.36 12.92 0.95
C GLU A 100 -11.02 13.12 2.45
N GLU A 101 -9.73 13.09 2.79
CA GLU A 101 -9.23 13.26 4.16
C GLU A 101 -8.12 14.32 4.30
N CYS A 102 -7.53 14.79 3.19
CA CYS A 102 -6.27 15.53 3.20
C CYS A 102 -6.39 17.06 3.14
N LYS A 103 -7.49 17.59 2.58
CA LYS A 103 -7.86 19.01 2.48
C LYS A 103 -6.65 19.96 2.40
N SER A 104 -6.61 20.97 3.26
CA SER A 104 -5.52 21.96 3.33
C SER A 104 -4.20 21.40 3.89
N ASN A 105 -4.09 20.09 4.11
CA ASN A 105 -2.95 19.44 4.74
C ASN A 105 -2.39 18.28 3.88
N GLU A 106 -2.46 18.43 2.55
CA GLU A 106 -1.92 17.48 1.57
C GLU A 106 -0.47 17.08 1.88
N CYS A 107 0.33 18.02 2.39
CA CYS A 107 1.72 17.73 2.71
C CYS A 107 1.89 16.77 3.89
N LYS A 108 1.07 16.91 4.94
CA LYS A 108 1.08 15.98 6.07
C LYS A 108 0.57 14.59 5.65
N CYS A 109 -0.45 14.55 4.79
CA CYS A 109 -0.93 13.28 4.24
C CYS A 109 0.13 12.58 3.39
N ALA A 110 0.85 13.33 2.56
CA ALA A 110 1.98 12.82 1.80
C ALA A 110 3.06 12.25 2.74
N GLU A 111 3.45 13.00 3.78
CA GLU A 111 4.39 12.52 4.79
C GLU A 111 3.93 11.24 5.51
N ASP A 112 2.64 11.16 5.87
CA ASP A 112 2.09 9.97 6.52
C ASP A 112 2.06 8.76 5.57
N CYS A 113 1.87 8.99 4.28
CA CYS A 113 1.94 7.96 3.24
C CYS A 113 3.39 7.46 3.05
N ASP A 114 4.37 8.37 3.01
CA ASP A 114 5.80 8.02 2.97
C ASP A 114 6.26 7.25 4.21
N ASN A 115 5.88 7.71 5.40
CA ASN A 115 6.16 7.01 6.65
C ASN A 115 5.53 5.61 6.69
N LEU A 116 4.35 5.44 6.09
CA LEU A 116 3.73 4.12 5.95
C LEU A 116 4.51 3.24 4.97
N TYR A 117 4.90 3.78 3.82
CA TYR A 117 5.71 3.08 2.83
C TYR A 117 7.03 2.55 3.41
N ASN A 118 7.78 3.42 4.10
CA ASN A 118 9.09 3.08 4.64
C ASN A 118 9.00 1.95 5.68
N ARG A 119 7.93 1.90 6.49
CA ARG A 119 7.68 0.78 7.42
C ARG A 119 7.52 -0.57 6.72
N TYR A 120 6.93 -0.60 5.53
CA TYR A 120 6.73 -1.83 4.76
C TYR A 120 7.92 -2.20 3.90
N LYS A 121 8.73 -1.22 3.49
CA LYS A 121 9.93 -1.43 2.68
C LYS A 121 11.04 -2.14 3.45
N ASP A 122 11.22 -1.84 4.73
CA ASP A 122 12.40 -2.22 5.50
C ASP A 122 12.38 -3.67 6.04
N SER A 123 11.42 -4.50 5.62
CA SER A 123 11.36 -5.90 6.02
C SER A 123 11.93 -6.83 4.93
N ASP A 124 13.13 -7.36 5.20
CA ASP A 124 13.83 -8.33 4.34
C ASP A 124 13.08 -9.67 4.21
N SER A 125 12.05 -9.90 5.04
CA SER A 125 11.22 -11.11 5.00
C SER A 125 10.15 -11.12 3.91
N HIS A 126 10.01 -10.05 3.13
CA HIS A 126 8.93 -9.92 2.17
C HIS A 126 9.10 -10.72 0.88
N GLY A 127 7.98 -11.24 0.39
CA GLY A 127 7.92 -11.95 -0.89
C GLY A 127 8.27 -11.06 -2.09
N GLU A 128 8.80 -11.66 -3.16
CA GLU A 128 9.17 -10.94 -4.39
C GLU A 128 7.97 -10.20 -5.01
N ALA A 129 6.78 -10.81 -4.99
CA ALA A 129 5.56 -10.21 -5.52
C ALA A 129 5.18 -8.92 -4.78
N PHE A 130 5.21 -8.93 -3.44
CA PHE A 130 4.95 -7.75 -2.62
C PHE A 130 5.95 -6.63 -2.91
N ARG A 131 7.24 -6.96 -2.99
CA ARG A 131 8.29 -5.99 -3.32
C ARG A 131 8.09 -5.34 -4.69
N LYS A 132 7.67 -6.10 -5.71
CA LYS A 132 7.35 -5.55 -7.03
C LYS A 132 6.17 -4.58 -6.98
N GLU A 133 5.16 -4.87 -6.15
CA GLU A 133 4.04 -3.95 -5.97
C GLU A 133 4.44 -2.69 -5.19
N LEU A 134 5.35 -2.78 -4.22
CA LEU A 134 5.95 -1.61 -3.57
C LEU A 134 6.78 -0.75 -4.53
N GLU A 135 7.51 -1.35 -5.48
CA GLU A 135 8.21 -0.63 -6.55
C GLU A 135 7.21 0.18 -7.39
N LYS A 136 6.14 -0.48 -7.87
CA LYS A 136 5.07 0.18 -8.65
C LYS A 136 4.34 1.27 -7.89
N PHE A 137 4.06 1.04 -6.61
CA PHE A 137 3.40 2.04 -5.77
C PHE A 137 4.25 3.30 -5.70
N LYS A 138 5.55 3.15 -5.46
CA LYS A 138 6.46 4.30 -5.38
C LYS A 138 6.47 5.11 -6.67
N GLU A 139 6.56 4.44 -7.82
CA GLU A 139 6.56 5.13 -9.10
C GLU A 139 5.31 6.00 -9.28
N GLN A 140 4.14 5.48 -8.89
CA GLN A 140 2.88 6.21 -8.96
C GLN A 140 2.83 7.38 -7.96
N TYR A 141 3.27 7.14 -6.72
CA TYR A 141 3.27 8.16 -5.68
C TYR A 141 4.22 9.31 -6.01
N ASP A 142 5.47 9.02 -6.36
CA ASP A 142 6.47 10.04 -6.69
C ASP A 142 6.04 10.88 -7.90
N PHE A 143 5.42 10.23 -8.90
CA PHE A 143 4.87 10.92 -10.05
C PHE A 143 3.78 11.91 -9.62
N TYR A 144 2.84 11.48 -8.77
CA TYR A 144 1.76 12.31 -8.27
C TYR A 144 2.25 13.50 -7.45
N ILE A 145 3.14 13.27 -6.47
CA ILE A 145 3.69 14.33 -5.62
C ILE A 145 4.40 15.39 -6.47
N LYS A 146 5.20 14.94 -7.45
CA LYS A 146 5.91 15.83 -8.37
C LYS A 146 4.97 16.64 -9.25
N GLU A 147 3.96 16.00 -9.84
CA GLU A 147 3.01 16.64 -10.76
C GLU A 147 2.16 17.69 -10.04
N LYS A 148 1.70 17.38 -8.83
CA LYS A 148 0.83 18.26 -8.03
C LYS A 148 1.59 19.30 -7.22
N TYR A 149 2.92 19.29 -7.27
CA TYR A 149 3.76 20.20 -6.49
C TYR A 149 3.45 20.16 -4.97
N ILE A 150 3.04 18.99 -4.47
CA ILE A 150 2.74 18.80 -3.06
C ILE A 150 4.05 18.89 -2.26
N CYS A 151 4.05 19.61 -1.15
CA CYS A 151 5.23 19.83 -0.29
C CYS A 151 6.42 20.52 -1.00
N TYR A 152 6.21 21.58 -1.78
CA TYR A 152 7.26 22.24 -2.59
C TYR A 152 8.51 22.69 -1.79
N GLU A 153 8.40 22.94 -0.49
CA GLU A 153 9.52 23.33 0.38
C GLU A 153 10.26 22.13 1.03
N ASN A 154 9.69 20.93 1.03
CA ASN A 154 10.24 19.71 1.65
C ASN A 154 9.89 18.51 0.77
N ILE A 155 10.50 18.39 -0.42
CA ILE A 155 10.11 17.34 -1.37
C ILE A 155 10.38 15.95 -0.76
N ILE A 156 9.33 15.26 -0.36
CA ILE A 156 9.34 13.88 0.16
C ILE A 156 9.32 12.94 -1.05
N PHE A 157 10.49 12.64 -1.61
CA PHE A 157 10.61 11.55 -2.57
C PHE A 157 10.75 10.23 -1.79
N LEU A 158 9.92 9.22 -2.11
CA LEU A 158 10.04 7.90 -1.49
C LEU A 158 11.43 7.34 -1.82
N LEU A 159 12.32 7.15 -0.87
CA LEU A 159 13.63 6.56 -1.18
C LEU A 159 13.53 5.03 -1.29
N PHE A 160 13.11 4.49 -2.43
CA PHE A 160 13.35 3.07 -2.73
C PHE A 160 14.73 2.92 -3.31
N SER A 161 15.72 2.88 -2.42
CA SER A 161 17.04 2.45 -2.81
C SER A 161 17.03 0.93 -2.92
N LYS A 162 17.07 0.42 -4.15
CA LYS A 162 17.41 -0.97 -4.43
C LYS A 162 18.83 -1.33 -3.93
N TYR A 163 19.65 -0.31 -3.58
CA TYR A 163 21.02 -0.42 -3.08
C TYR A 163 21.37 0.74 -2.12
N PRO A 164 21.12 0.63 -0.81
CA PRO A 164 21.33 1.72 0.18
C PRO A 164 22.76 2.28 0.23
N TYR A 165 23.73 1.56 -0.34
CA TYR A 165 25.15 1.92 -0.35
C TYR A 165 25.53 3.08 -1.30
N ILE A 166 24.71 3.41 -2.31
CA ILE A 166 25.09 4.45 -3.29
C ILE A 166 25.13 5.85 -2.65
N SER A 167 24.21 6.15 -1.72
CA SER A 167 24.21 7.45 -1.01
C SER A 167 25.38 7.58 -0.03
N ILE A 168 25.84 6.47 0.56
CA ILE A 168 26.97 6.46 1.51
C ILE A 168 28.30 6.79 0.81
N ILE A 169 28.44 6.43 -0.47
CA ILE A 169 29.69 6.64 -1.24
C ILE A 169 29.76 8.06 -1.82
N LEU A 170 28.63 8.67 -2.19
CA LEU A 170 28.59 9.99 -2.84
C LEU A 170 29.03 11.15 -1.92
N VAL A 171 28.67 11.09 -0.64
CA VAL A 171 29.02 12.15 0.35
C VAL A 171 30.53 12.29 0.54
N PRO A 172 31.31 11.23 0.85
CA PRO A 172 32.76 11.36 1.02
C PRO A 172 33.48 11.74 -0.27
N VAL A 173 32.98 11.34 -1.45
CA VAL A 173 33.56 11.72 -2.76
C VAL A 173 33.40 13.21 -3.03
N LEU A 174 32.22 13.78 -2.76
CA LEU A 174 31.96 15.22 -2.91
C LEU A 174 32.83 16.05 -1.96
N ILE A 175 32.96 15.63 -0.70
CA ILE A 175 33.81 16.31 0.29
C ILE A 175 35.28 16.29 -0.16
N SER A 176 35.77 15.13 -0.59
CA SER A 176 37.15 14.98 -1.09
C SER A 176 37.42 15.85 -2.32
N PHE A 177 36.46 15.95 -3.23
CA PHE A 177 36.58 16.79 -4.42
C PHE A 177 36.61 18.29 -4.08
N ILE A 178 35.76 18.75 -3.15
CA ILE A 178 35.76 20.15 -2.68
C ILE A 178 37.09 20.49 -2.01
N LEU A 179 37.61 19.61 -1.15
CA LEU A 179 38.91 19.80 -0.50
C LEU A 179 40.06 19.85 -1.52
N PHE A 180 40.03 18.99 -2.55
CA PHE A 180 41.02 19.00 -3.62
C PHE A 180 41.02 20.31 -4.42
N VAL A 181 39.83 20.82 -4.76
CA VAL A 181 39.69 22.10 -5.47
C VAL A 181 40.19 23.26 -4.60
N LEU A 182 39.81 23.30 -3.32
CA LEU A 182 40.27 24.33 -2.38
C LEU A 182 41.79 24.31 -2.21
N TYR A 183 42.38 23.12 -2.03
CA TYR A 183 43.83 22.95 -1.94
C TYR A 183 44.53 23.48 -3.18
N LYS A 184 44.05 23.10 -4.37
CA LYS A 184 44.63 23.55 -5.64
C LYS A 184 44.54 25.07 -5.80
N VAL A 185 43.40 25.68 -5.46
CA VAL A 185 43.21 27.13 -5.55
C VAL A 185 44.18 27.85 -4.63
N ILE A 186 44.28 27.47 -3.36
CA ILE A 186 45.18 28.10 -2.39
C ILE A 186 46.64 28.03 -2.84
N ASN A 187 47.07 26.87 -3.34
CA ASN A 187 48.45 26.65 -3.79
C ASN A 187 48.77 27.31 -5.15
N SER A 188 47.76 27.84 -5.84
CA SER A 188 47.94 28.61 -7.08
C SER A 188 48.07 30.12 -6.83
N PHE A 189 47.75 30.58 -5.61
CA PHE A 189 47.78 32.00 -5.21
C PHE A 189 48.95 32.35 -4.28
N ILE A 190 49.75 31.37 -3.84
CA ILE A 190 51.01 31.53 -3.09
C ILE A 190 52.17 31.33 -4.05
#